data_AF-A0AAV0VLI0-F1
#
_entry.id   AF-A0AAV0VLI0-F1
#
_cell.length_a   1.000
_cell.length_b   1.000
_cell.length_c   1.000
_cell.angle_alpha   90.00
_cell.angle_beta   90.00
_cell.angle_gamma   90.00
#
_symmetry.space_group_name_H-M   'P 1'
#
loop_
_entity.id
_entity.type
_entity.pdbx_description
1 polymer ?
#
loop_
_entity_poly.entity_id
_entity_poly.type
_entity_poly.pdbx_seq_one_letter_code
_entity_poly.pdbx_strand_id
1 'polypeptide(L)'
;MSNSVHNLINITFSSLSFEQKLNIKNDGGPLPELKDLMTKYKKGKKEYFRNCNPALYLKNEWLCGCEINQALFCFPCLLFGGETAWTKTGVTDLQHLNAKIVKHENSFKHIHNATNLNLLGKLIKDIKLILVIK
;
A
#
# COMPACT_ATOMS: atom_id res chain seq x y z
N MET A 1 -1.25 12.65 -13.22
CA MET A 1 -1.91 12.55 -11.90
C MET A 1 -0.82 12.17 -10.91
N SER A 2 -0.68 12.87 -9.78
CA SER A 2 0.38 12.54 -8.82
C SER A 2 0.00 11.30 -8.03
N ASN A 3 0.87 10.28 -8.03
CA ASN A 3 0.67 8.98 -7.39
C ASN A 3 0.94 9.00 -5.87
N SER A 4 0.57 10.10 -5.21
CA SER A 4 0.68 10.23 -3.76
C SER A 4 -0.47 9.52 -3.06
N VAL A 5 -0.24 8.96 -1.87
CA VAL A 5 -1.30 8.33 -1.07
C VAL A 5 -2.46 9.31 -0.81
N HIS A 6 -2.16 10.58 -0.55
CA HIS A 6 -3.19 11.61 -0.34
C HIS A 6 -4.18 11.72 -1.51
N ASN A 7 -3.69 11.61 -2.75
CA ASN A 7 -4.56 11.59 -3.93
C ASN A 7 -5.24 10.23 -4.07
N LEU A 8 -4.50 9.13 -3.88
CA LEU A 8 -5.00 7.77 -4.07
C LEU A 8 -6.17 7.41 -3.14
N ILE A 9 -6.19 7.96 -1.91
CA ILE A 9 -7.30 7.75 -0.96
C ILE A 9 -8.62 8.32 -1.48
N ASN A 10 -8.56 9.39 -2.27
CA ASN A 10 -9.72 10.16 -2.71
C ASN A 10 -10.20 9.79 -4.12
N ILE A 11 -9.49 8.92 -4.84
CA ILE A 11 -9.91 8.44 -6.15
C ILE A 11 -10.73 7.16 -6.03
N THR A 12 -11.64 6.97 -6.99
CA THR A 12 -12.27 5.68 -7.21
C THR A 12 -11.46 4.93 -8.26
N PHE A 13 -10.53 4.07 -7.84
CA PHE A 13 -9.62 3.39 -8.79
C PHE A 13 -10.36 2.62 -9.88
N SER A 14 -11.51 2.01 -9.57
CA SER A 14 -12.33 1.27 -10.54
C SER A 14 -12.85 2.15 -11.68
N SER A 15 -13.08 3.45 -11.45
CA SER A 15 -13.57 4.40 -12.47
C SER A 15 -12.47 4.95 -13.38
N LEU A 16 -11.20 4.67 -13.08
CA LEU A 16 -10.09 5.12 -13.93
C LEU A 16 -9.99 4.34 -15.24
N SER A 17 -9.44 4.97 -16.27
CA SER A 17 -9.13 4.31 -17.53
C SER A 17 -8.06 3.21 -17.32
N PHE A 18 -8.00 2.24 -18.23
CA PHE A 18 -7.01 1.18 -18.15
C PHE A 18 -5.57 1.71 -18.16
N GLU A 19 -5.29 2.72 -18.99
CA GLU A 19 -3.98 3.38 -19.05
C GLU A 19 -3.62 4.08 -17.74
N GLN A 20 -4.57 4.81 -17.13
CA GLN A 20 -4.35 5.45 -15.83
C GLN A 20 -4.06 4.41 -14.73
N LYS A 21 -4.79 3.29 -14.73
CA LYS A 21 -4.55 2.17 -13.80
C LYS A 21 -3.16 1.57 -13.99
N LEU A 22 -2.70 1.42 -15.23
CA LEU A 22 -1.35 0.93 -15.52
C LEU A 22 -0.26 1.91 -15.09
N ASN A 23 -0.46 3.21 -15.32
CA ASN A 23 0.50 4.23 -14.89
C ASN A 23 0.66 4.22 -13.37
N ILE A 24 -0.45 4.21 -12.63
CA ILE A 24 -0.43 4.08 -11.16
C ILE A 24 0.32 2.82 -10.71
N LYS A 25 0.03 1.67 -11.33
CA LYS A 25 0.72 0.42 -11.01
C LYS A 25 2.23 0.52 -11.25
N ASN A 26 2.64 1.06 -12.39
CA ASN A 26 4.05 1.14 -12.79
C ASN A 26 4.84 2.13 -11.93
N ASP A 27 4.20 3.22 -11.50
CA ASP A 27 4.77 4.20 -10.59
C ASP A 27 4.95 3.65 -9.16
N GLY A 28 4.16 2.65 -8.77
CA GLY A 28 4.27 1.97 -7.47
C GLY A 28 3.72 2.79 -6.29
N GLY A 29 3.86 2.26 -5.07
CA GLY A 29 3.49 3.02 -3.87
C GLY A 29 4.56 4.05 -3.50
N PRO A 30 4.20 5.26 -3.04
CA PRO A 30 5.19 6.25 -2.62
C PRO A 30 5.91 5.81 -1.34
N LEU A 31 7.22 6.02 -1.29
CA LEU A 31 8.10 5.57 -0.20
C LEU A 31 8.75 6.76 0.54
N PRO A 32 7.98 7.70 1.11
CA PRO A 32 8.53 8.89 1.75
C PRO A 32 9.19 8.54 3.09
N GLU A 33 10.12 9.40 3.51
CA GLU A 33 10.60 9.44 4.89
C GLU A 33 9.52 10.06 5.79
N LEU A 34 9.01 9.30 6.76
CA LEU A 34 7.96 9.74 7.68
C LEU A 34 8.57 10.27 8.97
N LYS A 35 9.12 11.49 8.91
CA LYS A 35 9.91 12.11 9.99
C LYS A 35 9.14 12.30 11.30
N ASP A 36 7.84 12.56 11.20
CA ASP A 36 6.98 12.82 12.37
C ASP A 36 6.19 11.58 12.80
N LEU A 37 6.31 10.47 12.07
CA LEU A 37 5.69 9.21 12.47
C LEU A 37 6.52 8.54 13.56
N MET A 38 6.07 8.77 14.80
CA MET A 38 6.63 8.17 16.01
C MET A 38 5.55 7.62 16.92
N THR A 39 5.84 6.49 17.59
CA THR A 39 4.97 5.92 18.62
C THR A 39 5.67 5.96 19.96
N LYS A 40 4.99 6.60 20.94
CA LYS A 40 5.40 6.59 22.33
C LYS A 40 4.87 5.34 23.02
N TYR A 41 5.71 4.65 23.78
CA TYR A 41 5.30 3.49 24.58
C TYR A 41 5.99 3.47 25.94
N LYS A 42 5.38 2.77 26.90
CA LYS A 42 5.89 2.62 28.27
C LYS A 42 6.38 1.20 28.50
N LYS A 43 7.51 1.08 29.22
CA LYS A 43 7.98 -0.19 29.77
C LYS A 43 8.39 0.05 31.22
N GLY A 44 7.52 -0.38 32.14
CA GLY A 44 7.62 0.00 33.56
C GLY A 44 7.44 1.50 33.75
N LYS A 45 8.37 2.15 34.47
CA LYS A 45 8.35 3.60 34.72
C LYS A 45 9.01 4.44 33.61
N LYS A 46 9.61 3.80 32.60
CA LYS A 46 10.34 4.49 31.52
C LYS A 46 9.47 4.64 30.28
N GLU A 47 9.63 5.77 29.61
CA GLU A 47 8.99 6.08 28.32
C GLU A 47 10.01 5.93 27.20
N TYR A 48 9.56 5.40 26.06
CA TYR A 48 10.38 5.13 24.89
C TYR A 48 9.65 5.60 23.65
N PHE A 49 10.43 5.86 22.60
CA PHE A 49 9.93 6.28 21.30
C PHE A 49 10.42 5.31 20.23
N ARG A 50 9.56 5.03 19.26
CA ARG A 50 9.89 4.27 18.07
C ARG A 50 9.55 5.14 16.87
N ASN A 51 10.51 5.32 15.97
CA ASN A 51 10.33 6.06 14.72
C ASN A 51 10.12 5.08 13.56
N CYS A 52 9.52 5.56 12.47
CA CYS A 52 9.39 4.78 11.26
C CYS A 52 10.77 4.55 10.63
N ASN A 53 11.13 3.29 10.36
CA ASN A 53 12.39 2.95 9.70
C ASN A 53 12.13 2.74 8.20
N PRO A 54 12.76 3.49 7.29
CA PRO A 54 12.60 3.31 5.84
C PRO A 54 12.89 1.89 5.34
N ALA A 55 13.72 1.11 6.06
CA ALA A 55 13.96 -0.30 5.74
C ALA A 55 12.69 -1.18 5.82
N LEU A 56 11.59 -0.67 6.39
CA LEU A 56 10.29 -1.33 6.37
C LEU A 56 9.74 -1.49 4.94
N TYR A 57 9.96 -0.50 4.07
CA TYR A 57 9.52 -0.57 2.68
C TYR A 57 10.23 -1.68 1.91
N LEU A 58 11.54 -1.85 2.14
CA LEU A 58 12.33 -2.91 1.51
C LEU A 58 11.89 -4.31 1.95
N LYS A 59 11.42 -4.46 3.20
CA LYS A 59 10.94 -5.73 3.74
C LYS A 59 9.51 -6.06 3.31
N ASN A 60 8.74 -5.05 2.91
CA ASN A 60 7.31 -5.19 2.63
C ASN A 60 6.98 -4.37 1.38
N GLU A 61 7.17 -4.95 0.19
CA GLU A 61 7.05 -4.24 -1.09
C GLU A 61 5.66 -3.62 -1.34
N TRP A 62 4.62 -4.15 -0.70
CA TRP A 62 3.26 -3.63 -0.78
C TRP A 62 3.03 -2.39 0.11
N LEU A 63 3.96 -2.08 1.01
CA LEU A 63 3.85 -1.02 2.00
C LEU A 63 4.26 0.32 1.38
N CYS A 64 3.47 1.36 1.62
CA CYS A 64 3.76 2.73 1.20
C CYS A 64 3.47 3.73 2.33
N GLY A 65 3.94 4.97 2.17
CA GLY A 65 3.78 6.02 3.18
C GLY A 65 3.07 7.26 2.65
N CYS A 66 2.51 8.05 3.57
CA CYS A 66 1.99 9.38 3.27
C CYS A 66 2.60 10.40 4.22
N GLU A 67 3.35 11.37 3.68
CA GLU A 67 3.96 12.46 4.46
C GLU A 67 2.92 13.46 5.02
N ILE A 68 1.76 13.59 4.38
CA ILE A 68 0.69 14.46 4.86
C ILE A 68 0.00 13.83 6.08
N ASN A 69 -0.32 12.53 5.99
CA ASN A 69 -0.96 11.80 7.08
C ASN A 69 0.02 11.31 8.13
N GLN A 70 1.32 11.35 7.86
CA GLN A 70 2.39 10.73 8.66
C GLN A 70 2.02 9.30 9.07
N ALA A 71 1.64 8.48 8.09
CA ALA A 71 1.12 7.14 8.32
C ALA A 71 1.51 6.16 7.20
N LEU A 72 1.50 4.88 7.54
CA LEU A 72 1.77 3.77 6.63
C LEU A 72 0.48 3.18 6.04
N PHE A 73 0.54 2.72 4.80
CA PHE A 73 -0.60 2.21 4.05
C PHE A 73 -0.22 0.97 3.23
N CYS A 74 -1.22 0.28 2.71
CA CYS A 74 -1.05 -0.84 1.80
C CYS A 74 -1.42 -0.41 0.38
N PHE A 75 -0.45 -0.39 -0.53
CA PHE A 75 -0.66 0.09 -1.89
C PHE A 75 -1.73 -0.70 -2.66
N PRO A 76 -1.72 -2.05 -2.71
CA PRO A 76 -2.82 -2.80 -3.33
C PRO A 76 -4.19 -2.51 -2.69
N CYS A 77 -4.26 -2.45 -1.37
CA CYS A 77 -5.53 -2.22 -0.68
C CYS A 77 -6.03 -0.78 -0.81
N LEU A 78 -5.16 0.21 -0.99
CA LEU A 78 -5.54 1.58 -1.34
C LEU A 78 -6.34 1.60 -2.65
N LEU A 79 -5.86 0.86 -3.65
CA LEU A 79 -6.46 0.84 -4.99
C LEU A 79 -7.75 0.01 -5.04
N PHE A 80 -7.77 -1.15 -4.39
CA PHE A 80 -8.89 -2.10 -4.49
C PHE A 80 -9.82 -2.13 -3.26
N GLY A 81 -9.54 -1.29 -2.26
CA GLY A 81 -10.25 -1.26 -0.98
C GLY A 81 -9.79 -2.33 0.02
N GLY A 82 -10.16 -2.16 1.28
CA GLY A 82 -9.74 -3.09 2.35
C GLY A 82 -9.99 -2.52 3.73
N GLU A 83 -9.21 -3.00 4.70
CA GLU A 83 -9.26 -2.50 6.08
C GLU A 83 -8.95 -1.00 6.13
N THR A 84 -9.73 -0.24 6.90
CA THR A 84 -9.61 1.22 7.01
C THR A 84 -8.23 1.66 7.48
N ALA A 85 -7.60 0.90 8.37
CA ALA A 85 -6.26 1.13 8.88
C ALA A 85 -5.20 1.15 7.76
N TRP A 86 -5.40 0.38 6.68
CA TRP A 86 -4.43 0.26 5.58
C TRP A 86 -4.81 1.07 4.34
N THR A 87 -5.95 1.77 4.38
CA THR A 87 -6.54 2.39 3.17
C THR A 87 -7.05 3.82 3.38
N LYS A 88 -7.57 4.18 4.55
CA LYS A 88 -8.17 5.51 4.79
C LYS A 88 -7.44 6.29 5.87
N THR A 89 -7.24 5.68 7.03
CA THR A 89 -6.62 6.37 8.18
C THR A 89 -5.11 6.21 8.19
N GLY A 90 -4.60 5.09 7.67
CA GLY A 90 -3.20 4.71 7.79
C GLY A 90 -2.86 4.12 9.17
N VAL A 91 -1.73 3.41 9.22
CA VAL A 91 -1.16 2.81 10.42
C VAL A 91 -0.10 3.73 11.00
N THR A 92 -0.34 4.19 12.23
CA THR A 92 0.58 5.08 12.98
C THR A 92 1.19 4.40 14.22
N ASP A 93 0.65 3.27 14.64
CA ASP A 93 1.16 2.49 15.78
C ASP A 93 2.32 1.59 15.35
N LEU A 94 3.52 2.13 15.52
CA LEU A 94 4.79 1.48 15.24
C LEU A 94 5.16 0.42 16.28
N GLN A 95 4.59 0.48 17.49
CA GLN A 95 4.90 -0.48 18.55
C GLN A 95 4.42 -1.88 18.15
N HIS A 96 3.23 -1.98 17.57
CA HIS A 96 2.62 -3.25 17.15
C HIS A 96 2.66 -3.45 15.63
N LEU A 97 3.43 -2.64 14.90
CA LEU A 97 3.43 -2.63 13.44
C LEU A 97 3.76 -4.00 12.84
N ASN A 98 4.77 -4.71 13.35
CA ASN A 98 5.13 -6.03 12.80
C ASN A 98 3.97 -7.04 12.91
N ALA A 99 3.26 -7.06 14.06
CA ALA A 99 2.10 -7.92 14.22
C ALA A 99 0.96 -7.53 13.28
N LYS A 100 0.76 -6.22 13.06
CA LYS A 100 -0.23 -5.71 12.10
C LYS A 100 0.13 -6.08 10.66
N ILE A 101 1.41 -5.97 10.27
CA ILE A 101 1.92 -6.36 8.95
C ILE A 101 1.65 -7.84 8.71
N VAL A 102 2.12 -8.72 9.61
CA VAL A 102 1.96 -10.18 9.45
C VAL A 102 0.49 -10.56 9.36
N LYS A 103 -0.38 -9.95 10.18
CA LYS A 103 -1.82 -10.19 10.09
C LYS A 103 -2.40 -9.72 8.75
N HIS A 104 -2.00 -8.53 8.29
CA HIS A 104 -2.55 -7.93 7.08
C HIS A 104 -2.12 -8.69 5.82
N GLU A 105 -0.83 -8.98 5.67
CA GLU A 105 -0.27 -9.62 4.47
C GLU A 105 -0.85 -11.03 4.25
N ASN A 106 -1.16 -11.74 5.35
CA ASN A 106 -1.78 -13.06 5.31
C ASN A 106 -3.32 -13.01 5.18
N SER A 107 -3.93 -11.83 5.15
CA SER A 107 -5.37 -11.71 4.98
C SER A 107 -5.79 -12.02 3.54
N PHE A 108 -6.92 -12.71 3.38
CA PHE A 108 -7.49 -13.00 2.07
C PHE A 108 -7.66 -11.75 1.21
N LYS A 109 -8.12 -10.65 1.82
CA LYS A 109 -8.36 -9.38 1.11
C LYS A 109 -7.07 -8.80 0.55
N HIS A 110 -5.99 -8.77 1.34
CA HIS A 110 -4.69 -8.33 0.86
C HIS A 110 -4.19 -9.19 -0.30
N ILE A 111 -4.17 -10.52 -0.12
CA ILE A 111 -3.67 -11.47 -1.12
C ILE A 111 -4.44 -11.31 -2.43
N HIS A 112 -5.76 -11.21 -2.36
CA HIS A 112 -6.62 -10.98 -3.53
C HIS A 112 -6.28 -9.67 -4.26
N ASN A 113 -6.16 -8.57 -3.51
CA ASN A 113 -5.84 -7.25 -4.08
C ASN A 113 -4.43 -7.22 -4.70
N ALA A 114 -3.44 -7.79 -4.01
CA ALA A 114 -2.08 -7.89 -4.51
C ALA A 114 -2.02 -8.73 -5.81
N THR A 115 -2.80 -9.82 -5.87
CA THR A 115 -2.93 -10.64 -7.08
C THR A 115 -3.56 -9.86 -8.23
N ASN A 116 -4.68 -9.15 -7.98
CA ASN A 116 -5.34 -8.31 -9.00
C ASN A 116 -4.40 -7.22 -9.53
N LEU A 117 -3.66 -6.54 -8.65
CA LEU A 117 -2.66 -5.56 -9.05
C LEU A 117 -1.57 -6.20 -9.92
N ASN A 118 -1.08 -7.38 -9.54
CA ASN A 118 -0.07 -8.12 -10.30
C ASN A 118 -0.54 -8.53 -11.70
N LEU A 119 -1.79 -8.97 -11.84
CA LEU A 119 -2.39 -9.39 -13.10
C LEU A 119 -2.76 -8.22 -14.03
N LEU A 120 -2.99 -7.03 -13.49
CA LEU A 120 -3.30 -5.83 -14.27
C LEU A 120 -2.23 -5.58 -15.34
N GLY A 121 -2.63 -5.58 -16.62
CA GLY A 121 -1.69 -5.41 -17.75
C GLY A 121 -0.98 -6.69 -18.24
N LYS A 122 -1.11 -7.82 -17.55
CA LYS A 122 -0.55 -9.11 -17.99
C LYS A 122 -1.52 -9.90 -18.86
N LEU A 123 -2.81 -9.91 -18.52
CA LEU A 123 -3.84 -10.74 -19.18
C LEU A 123 -4.09 -10.44 -20.67
N ILE A 124 -3.64 -9.30 -21.19
CA ILE A 124 -3.84 -8.93 -22.61
C ILE A 124 -2.74 -9.53 -23.51
N LYS A 125 -1.58 -9.92 -22.96
CA LYS A 125 -0.51 -10.53 -23.76
C LYS A 125 -0.89 -11.92 -24.28
N ASP A 126 -1.69 -12.67 -23.52
CA ASP A 126 -2.04 -14.05 -23.86
C ASP A 126 -3.21 -14.13 -24.87
N ILE A 127 -4.18 -13.20 -24.82
CA ILE A 127 -5.32 -13.19 -25.76
C ILE A 127 -4.89 -12.76 -27.17
N LYS A 128 -3.88 -11.87 -27.30
CA LYS A 128 -3.35 -11.49 -28.61
C LYS A 128 -2.68 -12.66 -29.34
N LEU A 129 -2.18 -13.69 -28.66
CA LEU A 129 -1.67 -14.89 -29.33
C LEU A 129 -2.80 -15.75 -29.93
N ILE A 130 -3.98 -15.79 -29.28
CA ILE A 130 -5.10 -16.63 -29.72
C ILE A 130 -5.79 -16.04 -30.96
N LEU A 131 -5.78 -14.72 -31.13
CA LEU A 131 -6.38 -14.04 -32.29
C LEU A 131 -5.48 -14.00 -33.54
N VAL A 132 -4.21 -14.41 -33.43
CA VAL A 132 -3.27 -14.46 -34.58
C VAL A 132 -3.15 -15.89 -35.15
N ILE A 133 -3.84 -16.87 -34.54
CA ILE A 133 -3.90 -18.27 -35.02
C ILE A 133 -5.30 -18.58 -35.61
N LYS A 134 -5.93 -17.60 -36.27
CA LYS A 134 -7.13 -17.82 -37.09
C LYS A 134 -6.97 -17.20 -38.46
#